data_AF-A0A7C7LG65-F1
#
_entry.id   AF-A0A7C7LG65-F1
#
_cell.length_a   1.000
_cell.length_b   1.000
_cell.length_c   1.000
_cell.angle_alpha   90.00
_cell.angle_beta   90.00
_cell.angle_gamma   90.00
#
_symmetry.space_group_name_H-M   'P 1'
#
loop_
_entity.id
_entity.type
_entity.pdbx_description
1 polymer ?
#
loop_
_entity_poly.entity_id
_entity_poly.type
_entity_poly.pdbx_seq_one_letter_code
_entity_poly.pdbx_strand_id
1 'polypeptide(L)'
;MTRSVLVISGLAGLLVGVTVAQNSDEAVLRALERAQADAVVEMDFDVLEKIYADDFIFTHGTGEVHDKTQWFEALSNGRDYLSREHEMIEVELHGELGIVYGVLRVHAKMNGVEGQFRA
;
A
#
# COMPACT_ATOMS: atom_id res chain seq x y z
N MET A 1 11.98 34.98 56.92
CA MET A 1 11.97 33.53 57.17
C MET A 1 11.68 32.83 55.85
N THR A 2 12.64 32.02 55.43
CA THR A 2 12.77 31.23 54.21
C THR A 2 11.59 30.27 53.99
N ARG A 3 11.24 30.00 52.72
CA ARG A 3 11.25 28.63 52.15
C ARG A 3 11.02 28.59 50.63
N SER A 4 12.06 28.07 49.97
CA SER A 4 12.25 27.64 48.59
C SER A 4 11.25 26.55 48.12
N VAL A 5 10.72 26.64 46.89
CA VAL A 5 11.08 25.91 45.63
C VAL A 5 10.39 24.55 45.46
N LEU A 6 9.62 24.38 44.37
CA LEU A 6 9.91 23.40 43.32
C LEU A 6 9.14 23.76 42.03
N VAL A 7 9.89 24.16 41.01
CA VAL A 7 9.42 24.32 39.63
C VAL A 7 9.51 22.94 38.97
N ILE A 8 8.38 22.41 38.51
CA ILE A 8 8.39 21.28 37.55
C ILE A 8 8.16 21.91 36.18
N SER A 9 9.27 22.18 35.50
CA SER A 9 9.31 22.54 34.08
C SER A 9 9.54 21.28 33.25
N GLY A 10 8.78 21.16 32.15
CA GLY A 10 9.25 20.52 30.92
C GLY A 10 8.64 19.17 30.57
N LEU A 11 7.58 19.18 29.75
CA LEU A 11 7.39 18.28 28.59
C LEU A 11 6.17 18.76 27.78
N ALA A 12 6.33 19.82 26.98
CA ALA A 12 5.23 20.35 26.14
C ALA A 12 5.69 20.68 24.71
N GLY A 13 6.79 20.09 24.24
CA GLY A 13 7.43 20.47 22.97
C GLY A 13 7.40 19.43 21.84
N LEU A 14 6.84 18.23 22.05
CA LEU A 14 7.06 17.11 21.11
C LEU A 14 5.77 16.41 20.64
N LEU A 15 4.71 17.15 20.34
CA LEU A 15 3.47 16.57 19.78
C LEU A 15 3.03 17.17 18.45
N VAL A 16 3.60 18.30 18.02
CA VAL A 16 3.16 18.97 16.78
C VAL A 16 3.88 18.44 15.52
N GLY A 17 5.10 17.92 15.65
CA GLY A 17 5.85 17.37 14.51
C GLY A 17 5.42 15.97 14.08
N VAL A 18 4.93 15.16 15.03
CA VAL A 18 4.56 13.75 14.78
C VAL A 18 3.25 13.65 13.97
N THR A 19 2.28 14.52 14.24
CA THR A 19 0.96 14.46 13.58
C THR A 19 0.97 14.89 12.11
N VAL A 20 1.88 15.77 11.71
CA VAL A 20 1.95 16.24 10.31
C VAL A 20 2.61 15.21 9.40
N ALA A 21 3.68 14.54 9.86
CA ALA A 21 4.37 13.48 9.11
C ALA A 21 3.52 12.20 8.98
N GLN A 22 2.78 11.83 10.04
CA GLN A 22 1.89 10.66 9.99
C GLN A 22 0.80 10.80 8.91
N ASN A 23 0.24 12.01 8.74
CA ASN A 23 -0.74 12.26 7.70
C ASN A 23 -0.14 12.25 6.29
N SER A 24 1.15 12.55 6.12
CA SER A 24 1.78 12.49 4.80
C SER A 24 2.06 11.06 4.35
N ASP A 25 2.54 10.21 5.26
CA ASP A 25 2.92 8.83 4.90
C ASP A 25 1.68 7.98 4.60
N GLU A 26 0.60 8.17 5.36
CA GLU A 26 -0.70 7.56 5.02
C GLU A 26 -1.19 7.98 3.63
N ALA A 27 -1.12 9.28 3.32
CA ALA A 27 -1.54 9.78 2.01
C ALA A 27 -0.65 9.20 0.88
N VAL A 28 0.65 9.07 1.11
CA VAL A 28 1.59 8.44 0.18
C VAL A 28 1.23 6.97 -0.05
N LEU A 29 0.98 6.18 1.00
CA LEU A 29 0.61 4.77 0.87
C LEU A 29 -0.72 4.60 0.11
N ARG A 30 -1.72 5.44 0.40
CA ARG A 30 -3.00 5.45 -0.34
C ARG A 30 -2.82 5.81 -1.82
N ALA A 31 -1.87 6.69 -2.14
CA ALA A 31 -1.55 7.05 -3.51
C ALA A 31 -0.79 5.91 -4.21
N LEU A 32 0.15 5.27 -3.52
CA LEU A 32 0.93 4.14 -4.02
C LEU A 32 0.03 2.95 -4.38
N GLU A 33 -0.94 2.62 -3.52
CA GLU A 33 -1.94 1.59 -3.81
C GLU A 33 -2.70 1.85 -5.11
N ARG A 34 -3.21 3.07 -5.29
CA ARG A 34 -3.94 3.44 -6.52
C ARG A 34 -3.04 3.39 -7.74
N ALA A 35 -1.82 3.93 -7.65
CA ALA A 35 -0.84 3.87 -8.72
C ALA A 35 -0.48 2.42 -9.09
N GLN A 36 -0.38 1.53 -8.11
CA GLN A 36 -0.17 0.09 -8.33
C GLN A 36 -1.36 -0.55 -9.05
N ALA A 37 -2.59 -0.20 -8.67
CA ALA A 37 -3.80 -0.68 -9.34
C ALA A 37 -3.84 -0.26 -10.81
N ASP A 38 -3.62 1.02 -11.07
CA ASP A 38 -3.61 1.61 -12.41
C ASP A 38 -2.49 0.99 -13.27
N ALA A 39 -1.27 0.92 -12.74
CA ALA A 39 -0.13 0.38 -13.48
C ALA A 39 -0.29 -1.11 -13.85
N VAL A 40 -1.00 -1.92 -13.05
CA VAL A 40 -1.33 -3.31 -13.44
C VAL A 40 -2.36 -3.36 -14.56
N VAL A 41 -3.35 -2.47 -14.56
CA VAL A 41 -4.34 -2.39 -15.64
C VAL A 41 -3.67 -1.93 -16.95
N GLU A 42 -2.76 -0.96 -16.85
CA GLU A 42 -2.05 -0.38 -17.99
C GLU A 42 -0.83 -1.21 -18.44
N MET A 43 -0.45 -2.23 -17.67
CA MET A 43 0.79 -2.99 -17.84
C MET A 43 2.05 -2.08 -17.86
N ASP A 44 2.05 -1.04 -17.02
CA ASP A 44 3.18 -0.10 -16.86
C ASP A 44 4.24 -0.70 -15.94
N PHE A 45 5.08 -1.55 -16.52
CA PHE A 45 6.16 -2.22 -15.78
C PHE A 45 7.22 -1.24 -15.26
N ASP A 46 7.40 -0.06 -15.87
CA ASP A 46 8.34 0.95 -15.41
C ASP A 46 7.88 1.58 -14.07
N VAL A 47 6.56 1.74 -13.90
CA VAL A 47 5.96 2.15 -12.62
C VAL A 47 6.01 1.01 -11.61
N LEU A 48 5.58 -0.19 -12.00
CA LEU A 48 5.57 -1.35 -11.10
C LEU A 48 6.97 -1.69 -10.58
N GLU A 49 8.02 -1.54 -11.39
CA GLU A 49 9.40 -1.79 -10.98
C GLU A 49 9.87 -0.85 -9.86
N LYS A 50 9.34 0.39 -9.82
CA LYS A 50 9.63 1.37 -8.76
C LYS A 50 8.81 1.14 -7.49
N ILE A 51 7.60 0.60 -7.63
CA ILE A 51 6.69 0.34 -6.50
C ILE A 51 7.14 -0.91 -5.74
N TYR A 52 7.48 -1.98 -6.45
CA TYR A 52 7.86 -3.24 -5.83
C TYR A 52 9.33 -3.30 -5.49
N ALA A 53 9.66 -3.56 -4.23
CA ALA A 53 11.03 -3.83 -3.79
C ALA A 53 11.62 -5.09 -4.46
N ASP A 54 12.94 -5.20 -4.50
CA ASP A 54 13.63 -6.34 -5.12
C ASP A 54 13.30 -7.68 -4.43
N ASP A 55 12.96 -7.64 -3.14
CA ASP A 55 12.55 -8.79 -2.32
C ASP A 55 11.01 -8.92 -2.20
N PHE A 56 10.25 -8.30 -3.10
CA PHE A 56 8.80 -8.36 -3.11
C PHE A 56 8.26 -9.79 -3.22
N ILE A 57 7.25 -10.08 -2.40
CA ILE A 57 6.52 -11.35 -2.37
C ILE A 57 5.02 -11.06 -2.46
N PHE A 58 4.34 -11.77 -3.36
CA PHE A 58 2.90 -11.74 -3.50
C PHE A 58 2.29 -13.13 -3.28
N THR A 59 1.29 -13.21 -2.40
CA THR A 59 0.54 -14.44 -2.13
C THR A 59 -0.87 -14.29 -2.69
N HIS A 60 -1.24 -15.16 -3.62
CA HIS A 60 -2.57 -15.20 -4.22
C HIS A 60 -3.59 -15.76 -3.22
N GLY A 61 -4.89 -15.50 -3.44
CA GLY A 61 -5.96 -16.12 -2.66
C GLY A 61 -6.01 -17.66 -2.73
N THR A 62 -5.30 -18.26 -3.70
CA THR A 62 -5.11 -19.72 -3.83
C THR A 62 -4.01 -20.27 -2.91
N GLY A 63 -3.19 -19.40 -2.31
CA GLY A 63 -1.98 -19.77 -1.57
C GLY A 63 -0.73 -19.93 -2.45
N GLU A 64 -0.83 -19.73 -3.77
CA GLU A 64 0.35 -19.61 -4.64
C GLU A 64 1.16 -18.38 -4.25
N VAL A 65 2.48 -18.48 -4.28
CA VAL A 65 3.41 -17.40 -3.91
C VAL A 65 4.28 -17.07 -5.12
N HIS A 66 4.36 -15.79 -5.47
CA HIS A 66 5.24 -15.26 -6.50
C HIS A 66 6.26 -14.29 -5.90
N ASP A 67 7.51 -14.38 -6.35
CA ASP A 67 8.47 -13.27 -6.26
C ASP A 67 8.15 -12.17 -7.31
N LYS A 68 8.92 -11.07 -7.30
CA LYS A 68 8.74 -9.95 -8.25
C LYS A 68 8.79 -10.38 -9.72
N THR A 69 9.74 -11.23 -10.09
CA THR A 69 9.90 -11.69 -11.48
C THR A 69 8.72 -12.56 -11.90
N GLN A 70 8.34 -13.52 -11.06
CA GLN A 70 7.19 -14.38 -11.30
C GLN A 70 5.88 -13.60 -11.36
N TRP A 71 5.73 -12.57 -10.53
CA TRP A 71 4.56 -11.69 -10.58
C TRP A 71 4.49 -10.92 -11.90
N PHE A 72 5.61 -10.40 -12.40
CA PHE A 72 5.65 -9.70 -13.69
C PHE A 72 5.35 -10.65 -14.85
N GLU A 73 5.91 -11.86 -14.84
CA GLU A 73 5.58 -12.89 -15.83
C GLU A 73 4.09 -13.26 -15.79
N ALA A 74 3.49 -13.34 -14.61
CA ALA A 74 2.07 -13.63 -14.43
C ALA A 74 1.18 -12.48 -14.91
N LEU A 75 1.62 -11.22 -14.78
CA LEU A 75 0.92 -10.07 -15.36
C LEU A 75 0.98 -10.11 -16.88
N SER A 76 2.16 -10.34 -17.48
CA SER A 76 2.34 -10.35 -18.93
C SER A 76 1.60 -11.49 -19.64
N ASN A 77 1.46 -12.65 -18.99
CA ASN A 77 0.92 -13.87 -19.61
C ASN A 77 -0.45 -14.29 -19.06
N GLY A 78 -0.97 -13.57 -18.06
CA GLY A 78 -2.13 -13.99 -17.29
C GLY A 78 -3.44 -13.43 -17.81
N ARG A 79 -4.01 -12.53 -17.02
CA ARG A 79 -5.35 -11.97 -17.21
C ARG A 79 -5.24 -10.61 -17.89
N ASP A 80 -6.18 -10.29 -18.76
CA ASP A 80 -6.37 -8.90 -19.20
C ASP A 80 -7.14 -8.18 -18.09
N TYR A 81 -6.44 -7.39 -17.27
CA TYR A 81 -7.09 -6.56 -16.27
C TYR A 81 -7.80 -5.39 -16.97
N LEU A 82 -9.12 -5.31 -16.80
CA LEU A 82 -9.96 -4.24 -17.37
C LEU A 82 -10.15 -3.11 -16.36
N SER A 83 -10.26 -3.44 -15.07
CA SER A 83 -10.20 -2.47 -13.98
C SER A 83 -9.75 -3.11 -12.67
N ARG A 84 -9.14 -2.30 -11.80
CA ARG A 84 -8.79 -2.63 -10.42
C ARG A 84 -9.15 -1.42 -9.56
N GLU A 85 -10.26 -1.48 -8.85
CA GLU A 85 -10.80 -0.35 -8.08
C GLU A 85 -10.78 -0.64 -6.58
N HIS A 86 -10.08 0.18 -5.81
CA HIS A 86 -10.12 0.08 -4.35
C HIS A 86 -11.48 0.54 -3.83
N GLU A 87 -12.27 -0.40 -3.32
CA GLU A 87 -13.49 -0.12 -2.57
C GLU A 87 -13.17 0.44 -1.18
N MET A 88 -12.09 -0.07 -0.59
CA MET A 88 -11.61 0.31 0.73
C MET A 88 -10.08 0.24 0.74
N ILE A 89 -9.45 1.22 1.37
CA ILE A 89 -8.04 1.21 1.73
C ILE A 89 -7.99 1.63 3.20
N GLU A 90 -7.37 0.83 4.04
CA GLU A 90 -7.03 1.16 5.42
C GLU A 90 -5.51 1.10 5.57
N VAL A 91 -4.97 2.00 6.37
CA VAL A 91 -3.53 2.16 6.56
C VAL A 91 -3.22 2.17 8.05
N GLU A 92 -2.26 1.36 8.45
CA GLU A 92 -1.66 1.39 9.78
C GLU A 92 -0.17 1.72 9.68
N LEU A 93 0.27 2.73 10.44
CA LEU A 93 1.68 3.12 10.51
C LEU A 93 2.33 2.58 11.78
N HIS A 94 3.43 1.84 11.62
CA HIS A 94 4.21 1.19 12.65
C HIS A 94 5.69 1.58 12.52
N GLY A 95 6.03 2.81 12.93
CA GLY A 95 7.38 3.36 12.72
C GLY A 95 7.65 3.59 11.23
N GLU A 96 8.66 2.90 10.68
CA GLU A 96 8.99 2.94 9.24
C GLU A 96 8.21 1.89 8.41
N LEU A 97 7.33 1.11 9.05
CA LEU A 97 6.50 0.10 8.38
C LEU A 97 5.07 0.62 8.23
N GLY A 98 4.57 0.64 6.99
CA GLY A 98 3.16 0.82 6.69
C GLY A 98 2.51 -0.52 6.35
N ILE A 99 1.37 -0.83 6.97
CA ILE A 99 0.51 -1.95 6.57
C ILE A 99 -0.71 -1.37 5.87
N VAL A 100 -0.97 -1.84 4.66
CA VAL A 100 -2.15 -1.46 3.88
C VAL A 100 -3.01 -2.70 3.65
N TYR A 101 -4.30 -2.57 3.92
CA TYR A 101 -5.27 -3.63 3.69
C TYR A 101 -6.61 -3.04 3.28
N GLY A 102 -7.49 -3.84 2.69
CA GLY A 102 -8.77 -3.34 2.21
C GLY A 102 -9.45 -4.33 1.29
N VAL A 103 -10.23 -3.76 0.35
CA VAL A 103 -10.98 -4.55 -0.62
C VAL A 103 -10.74 -3.96 -2.00
N LEU A 104 -10.28 -4.80 -2.92
CA LEU A 104 -10.10 -4.45 -4.32
C LEU A 104 -11.16 -5.14 -5.18
N ARG A 105 -11.94 -4.36 -5.93
CA ARG A 105 -12.81 -4.90 -6.98
C ARG A 105 -12.02 -5.03 -8.25
N VAL A 106 -11.89 -6.25 -8.73
CA VAL A 106 -11.15 -6.57 -9.95
C VAL A 106 -12.12 -6.98 -11.03
N HIS A 107 -11.97 -6.36 -12.19
CA HIS A 107 -12.61 -6.75 -13.42
C HIS A 107 -11.55 -7.23 -14.40
N ALA A 108 -11.64 -8.47 -14.85
CA ALA A 108 -10.63 -9.04 -15.73
C ALA A 108 -11.22 -10.04 -16.73
N LYS A 109 -10.47 -10.28 -17.80
CA LYS A 109 -10.74 -11.32 -18.76
C LYS A 109 -9.69 -12.42 -18.66
N MET A 110 -10.14 -13.67 -18.61
CA MET A 110 -9.29 -14.85 -18.60
C MET A 110 -9.73 -15.77 -19.73
N ASN A 111 -8.83 -16.06 -20.67
CA ASN A 111 -9.09 -16.94 -21.82
C ASN A 111 -10.36 -16.56 -22.61
N GLY A 112 -10.61 -15.27 -22.83
CA GLY A 112 -11.82 -14.85 -23.57
C GLY A 112 -13.02 -14.53 -22.68
N VAL A 113 -13.04 -15.00 -21.43
CA VAL A 113 -14.19 -14.91 -20.53
C VAL A 113 -13.98 -13.78 -19.53
N GLU A 114 -14.92 -12.85 -19.50
CA GLU A 114 -14.94 -11.71 -18.59
C GLU A 114 -15.55 -12.10 -17.24
N GLY A 115 -14.99 -11.59 -16.14
CA GLY A 115 -15.47 -11.85 -14.80
C GLY A 115 -15.02 -10.79 -13.79
N GLN A 116 -15.79 -10.66 -12.71
CA GLN A 116 -15.53 -9.74 -11.62
C GLN A 116 -15.38 -10.48 -10.30
N PHE A 117 -14.44 -10.05 -9.47
CA PHE A 117 -14.22 -10.61 -8.14
C PHE A 117 -13.72 -9.54 -7.16
N ARG A 118 -13.80 -9.86 -5.86
CA ARG A 118 -13.20 -9.05 -4.79
C ARG A 118 -11.96 -9.78 -4.30
N ALA A 119 -10.85 -9.06 -4.20
CA ALA A 119 -9.61 -9.49 -3.57
C ALA A 119 -9.44 -8.76 -2.24
#